data_AF-A0A7X1YE07-F1
#
_entry.id   AF-A0A7X1YE07-F1
#
_cell.length_a   1.000
_cell.length_b   1.000
_cell.length_c   1.000
_cell.angle_alpha   90.00
_cell.angle_beta   90.00
_cell.angle_gamma   90.00
#
_symmetry.space_group_name_H-M   'P 1'
#
loop_
_entity.id
_entity.type
_entity.pdbx_description
1 polymer ?
#
loop_
_entity_poly.entity_id
_entity_poly.type
_entity_poly.pdbx_seq_one_letter_code
_entity_poly.pdbx_strand_id
1 'polypeptide(L)'
;DEEARRAALALRGTAREALAATDAELSFPGPANTFSCAMGTQISEKTTPHLYTLMQRTLTDAGGSTYAGKNAYNRTRPFVVHDEGTCRKDMEPLLRTDGSWPSGHSAAGWAWGLILAEVNPARATELMTRGLAYGQSRVICNAHWQSDVDAGRIMGAATVASLHSNPAFLKDLAAAKEEIQAAQKAGNTPTENCAAEGVALSLTQH
;
A
#
# COMPACT_ATOMS: atom_id res chain seq x y z
N ASP A 1 -6.04 19.18 2.99
CA ASP A 1 -7.07 18.12 3.09
C ASP A 1 -8.26 18.31 2.16
N GLU A 2 -9.12 19.32 2.34
CA GLU A 2 -10.32 19.46 1.50
C GLU A 2 -10.04 19.64 0.02
N GLU A 3 -9.02 20.43 -0.33
CA GLU A 3 -8.62 20.61 -1.73
C GLU A 3 -8.13 19.30 -2.35
N ALA A 4 -7.26 18.56 -1.64
CA ALA A 4 -6.79 17.25 -2.07
C ALA A 4 -7.95 16.25 -2.23
N ARG A 5 -8.93 16.27 -1.32
CA ARG A 5 -10.15 15.47 -1.44
C ARG A 5 -10.92 15.84 -2.71
N ARG A 6 -11.22 17.12 -2.94
CA ARG A 6 -11.94 17.58 -4.14
C ARG A 6 -11.25 17.16 -5.43
N ALA A 7 -9.93 17.34 -5.52
CA ALA A 7 -9.14 16.90 -6.66
C ALA A 7 -9.21 15.38 -6.86
N ALA A 8 -9.09 14.60 -5.78
CA ALA A 8 -9.16 13.15 -5.83
C ALA A 8 -10.55 12.64 -6.25
N LEU A 9 -11.63 13.31 -5.83
CA LEU A 9 -13.00 12.93 -6.21
C LEU A 9 -13.32 13.19 -7.69
N ALA A 10 -12.56 14.05 -8.38
CA ALA A 10 -12.69 14.20 -9.82
C ALA A 10 -12.31 12.93 -10.60
N LEU A 11 -11.66 11.96 -9.95
CA LEU A 11 -11.28 10.67 -10.52
C LEU A 11 -12.34 9.57 -10.36
N ARG A 12 -13.49 9.88 -9.75
CA ARG A 12 -14.61 8.93 -9.63
C ARG A 12 -15.04 8.41 -11.00
N GLY A 13 -15.28 7.11 -11.11
CA GLY A 13 -15.65 6.42 -12.35
C GLY A 13 -14.50 6.17 -13.32
N THR A 14 -13.26 6.57 -13.00
CA THR A 14 -12.10 6.35 -13.86
C THR A 14 -11.37 5.04 -13.54
N ALA A 15 -10.46 4.62 -14.44
CA ALA A 15 -9.55 3.50 -14.17
C ALA A 15 -8.69 3.71 -12.90
N ARG A 16 -8.43 4.97 -12.52
CA ARG A 16 -7.67 5.27 -11.30
C ARG A 16 -8.47 5.00 -10.04
N GLU A 17 -9.77 5.27 -10.01
CA GLU A 17 -10.62 4.90 -8.88
C GLU A 17 -10.81 3.38 -8.81
N ALA A 18 -10.94 2.70 -9.96
CA ALA A 18 -10.98 1.24 -9.99
C ALA A 18 -9.71 0.62 -9.38
N LEU A 19 -8.53 1.12 -9.76
CA LEU A 19 -7.27 0.74 -9.11
C LEU A 19 -7.27 1.08 -7.61
N ALA A 20 -7.83 2.24 -7.22
CA ALA A 20 -7.90 2.62 -5.82
C ALA A 20 -8.78 1.66 -4.98
N ALA A 21 -9.85 1.12 -5.56
CA ALA A 21 -10.70 0.12 -4.92
C ALA A 21 -9.98 -1.23 -4.76
N THR A 22 -9.14 -1.62 -5.73
CA THR A 22 -8.25 -2.78 -5.60
C THR A 22 -7.19 -2.55 -4.52
N ASP A 23 -6.53 -1.39 -4.53
CA ASP A 23 -5.54 -0.99 -3.52
C ASP A 23 -6.14 -0.91 -2.11
N ALA A 24 -7.46 -0.81 -2.00
CA ALA A 24 -8.10 -0.77 -0.70
C ALA A 24 -8.14 -2.12 0.02
N GLU A 25 -7.83 -3.22 -0.68
CA GLU A 25 -7.75 -4.57 -0.15
C GLU A 25 -6.44 -4.80 0.62
N LEU A 26 -6.55 -5.31 1.85
CA LEU A 26 -5.42 -5.70 2.68
C LEU A 26 -5.30 -7.22 2.85
N SER A 27 -6.34 -7.97 2.51
CA SER A 27 -6.32 -9.42 2.56
C SER A 27 -5.44 -9.94 1.42
N PHE A 28 -4.48 -10.79 1.77
CA PHE A 28 -3.67 -11.47 0.77
C PHE A 28 -4.53 -12.47 -0.01
N PRO A 29 -4.36 -12.57 -1.34
CA PRO A 29 -3.20 -12.13 -2.13
C PRO A 29 -3.26 -10.68 -2.65
N GLY A 30 -4.27 -9.87 -2.31
CA GLY A 30 -4.48 -8.52 -2.86
C GLY A 30 -3.22 -7.62 -2.85
N PRO A 31 -2.59 -7.36 -1.69
CA PRO A 31 -1.35 -6.59 -1.63
C PRO A 31 -0.17 -7.19 -2.40
N ALA A 32 -0.03 -8.51 -2.45
CA ALA A 32 1.04 -9.16 -3.21
C ALA A 32 0.86 -8.89 -4.72
N ASN A 33 -0.36 -9.05 -5.24
CA ASN A 33 -0.67 -8.81 -6.64
C ASN A 33 -0.44 -7.32 -7.00
N THR A 34 -0.86 -6.42 -6.12
CA THR A 34 -0.72 -4.95 -6.25
C THR A 34 0.72 -4.50 -6.53
N PHE A 35 1.72 -5.19 -5.95
CA PHE A 35 3.13 -4.83 -6.11
C PHE A 35 3.86 -5.66 -7.17
N SER A 36 3.24 -6.69 -7.75
CA SER A 36 3.90 -7.59 -8.71
C SER A 36 4.35 -6.85 -9.97
N CYS A 37 3.53 -5.94 -10.53
CA CYS A 37 3.91 -5.13 -11.68
C CYS A 37 5.11 -4.21 -11.40
N ALA A 38 5.13 -3.56 -10.23
CA ALA A 38 6.24 -2.71 -9.81
C ALA A 38 7.52 -3.52 -9.51
N MET A 39 7.38 -4.72 -8.96
CA MET A 39 8.47 -5.67 -8.71
C MET A 39 9.05 -6.26 -10.01
N GLY A 40 8.25 -6.36 -11.07
CA GLY A 40 8.65 -6.99 -12.33
C GLY A 40 8.70 -8.52 -12.28
N THR A 41 8.25 -9.10 -11.18
CA THR A 41 8.23 -10.53 -10.90
C THR A 41 6.93 -10.82 -10.16
N GLN A 42 6.28 -11.95 -10.43
CA GLN A 42 5.08 -12.34 -9.68
C GLN A 42 5.41 -12.51 -8.20
N ILE A 43 4.69 -11.78 -7.35
CA ILE A 43 4.67 -12.01 -5.91
C ILE A 43 3.48 -12.94 -5.61
N SER A 44 3.74 -14.15 -5.12
CA SER A 44 2.69 -15.08 -4.72
C SER A 44 3.18 -16.05 -3.64
N GLU A 45 2.23 -16.64 -2.90
CA GLU A 45 2.52 -17.68 -1.91
C GLU A 45 3.25 -18.89 -2.54
N LYS A 46 3.00 -19.18 -3.82
CA LYS A 46 3.57 -20.35 -4.50
C LYS A 46 4.96 -20.08 -5.09
N THR A 47 5.15 -18.92 -5.72
CA THR A 47 6.35 -18.62 -6.51
C THR A 47 7.38 -17.80 -5.76
N THR A 48 6.95 -17.02 -4.77
CA THR A 48 7.81 -16.18 -3.94
C THR A 48 7.35 -16.21 -2.46
N PRO A 49 7.27 -17.40 -1.83
CA PRO A 49 6.77 -17.54 -0.46
C PRO A 49 7.50 -16.70 0.59
N HIS A 50 8.81 -16.48 0.46
CA HIS A 50 9.57 -15.68 1.42
C HIS A 50 9.17 -14.21 1.36
N LEU A 51 9.13 -13.63 0.16
CA LEU A 51 8.67 -12.26 -0.02
C LEU A 51 7.19 -12.10 0.36
N TYR A 52 6.34 -13.07 0.00
CA TYR A 52 4.93 -13.05 0.36
C TYR A 52 4.72 -13.01 1.89
N THR A 53 5.44 -13.86 2.62
CA THR A 53 5.41 -13.88 4.09
C THR A 53 5.97 -12.58 4.69
N LEU A 54 7.06 -12.06 4.13
CA LEU A 54 7.65 -10.78 4.56
C LEU A 54 6.64 -9.63 4.42
N MET A 55 5.89 -9.59 3.31
CA MET A 55 4.85 -8.59 3.11
C MET A 55 3.70 -8.73 4.13
N GLN A 56 3.27 -9.95 4.45
CA GLN A 56 2.24 -10.20 5.47
C GLN A 56 2.66 -9.71 6.87
N ARG A 57 3.91 -10.00 7.26
CA ARG A 57 4.48 -9.53 8.53
C ARG A 57 4.57 -8.01 8.57
N THR A 58 5.09 -7.43 7.49
CA THR A 58 5.19 -5.96 7.32
C THR A 58 3.84 -5.27 7.46
N LEU A 59 2.75 -5.85 6.95
CA LEU A 59 1.39 -5.30 7.14
C LEU A 59 1.03 -5.20 8.61
N THR A 60 1.29 -6.27 9.37
CA THR A 60 0.99 -6.33 10.80
C THR A 60 1.77 -5.25 11.55
N ASP A 61 3.06 -5.12 11.27
CA ASP A 61 3.94 -4.16 11.94
C ASP A 61 3.61 -2.71 11.55
N ALA A 62 3.56 -2.41 10.25
CA ALA A 62 3.39 -1.03 9.76
C ALA A 62 1.95 -0.55 9.90
N GLY A 63 0.96 -1.38 9.55
CA GLY A 63 -0.45 -1.06 9.79
C GLY A 63 -0.75 -0.93 11.28
N GLY A 64 -0.24 -1.86 12.08
CA GLY A 64 -0.39 -1.89 13.55
C GLY A 64 0.20 -0.67 14.25
N SER A 65 1.33 -0.14 13.76
CA SER A 65 2.02 1.02 14.34
C SER A 65 1.12 2.25 14.51
N THR A 66 0.06 2.36 13.70
CA THR A 66 -0.82 3.53 13.66
C THR A 66 -1.84 3.57 14.80
N TYR A 67 -2.10 2.45 15.48
CA TYR A 67 -3.25 2.34 16.39
C TYR A 67 -3.17 3.20 17.64
N ALA A 68 -1.97 3.46 18.17
CA ALA A 68 -1.83 4.40 19.29
C ALA A 68 -2.34 5.81 18.90
N GLY A 69 -1.99 6.28 17.70
CA GLY A 69 -2.50 7.55 17.16
C GLY A 69 -4.00 7.49 16.85
N LYS A 70 -4.47 6.42 16.20
CA LYS A 70 -5.90 6.24 15.87
C LYS A 70 -6.77 6.32 17.12
N ASN A 71 -6.39 5.62 18.18
CA ASN A 71 -7.15 5.56 19.43
C ASN A 71 -7.10 6.89 20.19
N ALA A 72 -5.98 7.60 20.15
CA ALA A 72 -5.83 8.88 20.84
C ALA A 72 -6.63 10.02 20.18
N TYR A 73 -6.62 10.12 18.85
CA TYR A 73 -7.24 11.23 18.13
C TYR A 73 -8.63 10.92 17.60
N ASN A 74 -8.93 9.64 17.34
CA ASN A 74 -10.20 9.15 16.80
C ASN A 74 -10.80 10.03 15.69
N ARG A 75 -9.94 10.49 14.77
CA ARG A 75 -10.30 11.48 13.74
C ARG A 75 -11.39 10.94 12.81
N THR A 76 -12.44 11.71 12.56
CA THR A 76 -13.50 11.35 11.61
C THR A 76 -12.97 11.33 10.16
N ARG A 77 -13.38 10.32 9.40
CA ARG A 77 -12.99 10.10 7.99
C ARG A 77 -13.73 11.02 7.02
N PRO A 78 -13.18 11.31 5.81
CA PRO A 78 -13.78 12.26 4.87
C PRO A 78 -15.19 11.89 4.42
N PHE A 79 -15.42 10.63 4.01
CA PHE A 79 -16.74 10.19 3.58
C PHE A 79 -17.81 10.32 4.68
N VAL A 80 -17.41 10.22 5.96
CA VAL A 80 -18.32 10.40 7.09
C VAL A 80 -18.64 11.88 7.32
N VAL A 81 -17.64 12.76 7.25
CA VAL A 81 -17.85 14.21 7.39
C VAL A 81 -18.78 14.77 6.32
N HIS A 82 -18.68 14.26 5.10
CA HIS A 82 -19.42 14.76 3.93
C HIS A 82 -20.71 13.97 3.62
N ASP A 83 -21.06 12.98 4.43
CA ASP A 83 -22.20 12.06 4.18
C ASP A 83 -22.16 11.43 2.76
N GLU A 84 -20.97 11.01 2.35
CA GLU A 84 -20.68 10.38 1.07
C GLU A 84 -20.27 8.91 1.26
N GLY A 85 -20.02 8.20 0.15
CA GLY A 85 -19.45 6.86 0.15
C GLY A 85 -17.96 6.81 -0.17
N THR A 86 -17.41 5.61 -0.07
CA THR A 86 -16.06 5.24 -0.52
C THR A 86 -16.10 4.37 -1.78
N CYS A 87 -14.94 4.11 -2.37
CA CYS A 87 -14.78 3.14 -3.46
C CYS A 87 -14.97 1.67 -2.99
N ARG A 88 -15.10 1.41 -1.69
CA ARG A 88 -15.26 0.09 -1.04
C ARG A 88 -16.39 0.14 -0.01
N LYS A 89 -17.63 0.15 -0.52
CA LYS A 89 -18.86 0.22 0.31
C LYS A 89 -18.95 -0.88 1.36
N ASP A 90 -18.43 -2.06 1.05
CA ASP A 90 -18.35 -3.21 1.95
C ASP A 90 -17.54 -2.91 3.22
N MET A 91 -16.57 -1.99 3.15
CA MET A 91 -15.70 -1.63 4.27
C MET A 91 -16.22 -0.45 5.10
N GLU A 92 -17.22 0.31 4.62
CA GLU A 92 -17.70 1.52 5.29
C GLU A 92 -18.18 1.30 6.74
N PRO A 93 -18.91 0.22 7.09
CA PRO A 93 -19.34 0.00 8.47
C PRO A 93 -18.17 -0.07 9.45
N LEU A 94 -17.08 -0.76 9.08
CA LEU A 94 -15.86 -0.84 9.88
C LEU A 94 -15.16 0.52 9.96
N LEU A 95 -15.02 1.21 8.82
CA LEU A 95 -14.29 2.47 8.74
C LEU A 95 -14.97 3.61 9.52
N ARG A 96 -16.29 3.59 9.66
CA ARG A 96 -17.04 4.57 10.49
C ARG A 96 -16.67 4.52 11.97
N THR A 97 -16.18 3.38 12.45
CA THR A 97 -15.80 3.16 13.85
C THR A 97 -14.27 3.12 14.07
N ASP A 98 -13.47 3.32 13.03
CA ASP A 98 -12.00 3.28 13.09
C ASP A 98 -11.39 4.64 12.75
N GLY A 99 -10.55 5.18 13.64
CA GLY A 99 -9.97 6.52 13.52
C GLY A 99 -9.19 6.73 12.21
N SER A 100 -9.31 7.92 11.61
CA SER A 100 -8.70 8.24 10.31
C SER A 100 -7.20 8.48 10.38
N TRP A 101 -6.69 9.08 11.47
CA TRP A 101 -5.30 9.51 11.58
C TRP A 101 -4.49 8.66 12.57
N PRO A 102 -3.28 8.20 12.23
CA PRO A 102 -2.69 8.15 10.88
C PRO A 102 -3.25 6.96 10.06
N SER A 103 -3.05 6.99 8.74
CA SER A 103 -3.54 5.93 7.85
C SER A 103 -2.69 4.65 7.92
N GLY A 104 -3.30 3.56 8.41
CA GLY A 104 -2.67 2.23 8.45
C GLY A 104 -2.38 1.64 7.06
N HIS A 105 -3.30 1.79 6.10
CA HIS A 105 -3.07 1.40 4.70
C HIS A 105 -1.86 2.13 4.09
N SER A 106 -1.72 3.43 4.40
CA SER A 106 -0.60 4.23 3.88
C SER A 106 0.71 3.86 4.54
N ALA A 107 0.70 3.51 5.83
CA ALA A 107 1.88 2.98 6.52
C ALA A 107 2.33 1.65 5.91
N ALA A 108 1.40 0.72 5.65
CA ALA A 108 1.71 -0.54 4.99
C ALA A 108 2.23 -0.33 3.56
N GLY A 109 1.53 0.46 2.74
CA GLY A 109 1.94 0.78 1.36
C GLY A 109 3.34 1.39 1.26
N TRP A 110 3.67 2.31 2.18
CA TRP A 110 4.98 2.93 2.22
C TRP A 110 6.07 1.97 2.72
N ALA A 111 5.79 1.19 3.77
CA ALA A 111 6.71 0.18 4.29
C ALA A 111 7.02 -0.90 3.25
N TRP A 112 6.02 -1.39 2.52
CA TRP A 112 6.23 -2.30 1.40
C TRP A 112 7.07 -1.65 0.30
N GLY A 113 6.78 -0.41 -0.10
CA GLY A 113 7.61 0.31 -1.08
C GLY A 113 9.09 0.32 -0.70
N LEU A 114 9.41 0.67 0.55
CA LEU A 114 10.77 0.71 1.08
C LEU A 114 11.44 -0.67 1.10
N ILE A 115 10.78 -1.67 1.67
CA ILE A 115 11.32 -3.03 1.82
C ILE A 115 11.51 -3.67 0.44
N LEU A 116 10.52 -3.52 -0.45
CA LEU A 116 10.61 -4.09 -1.79
C LEU A 116 11.70 -3.40 -2.62
N ALA A 117 11.88 -2.08 -2.48
CA ALA A 117 12.99 -1.36 -3.12
C ALA A 117 14.36 -1.86 -2.63
N GLU A 118 14.46 -2.30 -1.37
CA GLU A 118 15.68 -2.96 -0.87
C GLU A 118 15.84 -4.38 -1.40
N VAL A 119 14.74 -5.13 -1.56
CA VAL A 119 14.75 -6.47 -2.15
C VAL A 119 15.16 -6.43 -3.62
N ASN A 120 14.69 -5.45 -4.39
CA ASN A 120 14.98 -5.28 -5.81
C ASN A 120 15.39 -3.83 -6.15
N PRO A 121 16.65 -3.44 -5.86
CA PRO A 121 17.12 -2.07 -6.06
C PRO A 121 17.06 -1.59 -7.51
N ALA A 122 17.14 -2.50 -8.48
CA ALA A 122 17.04 -2.17 -9.90
C ALA A 122 15.66 -1.59 -10.29
N ARG A 123 14.64 -1.81 -9.45
CA ARG A 123 13.27 -1.30 -9.65
C ARG A 123 12.80 -0.41 -8.49
N ALA A 124 13.74 0.20 -7.77
CA ALA A 124 13.44 1.01 -6.60
C ALA A 124 12.47 2.17 -6.92
N THR A 125 12.61 2.83 -8.07
CA THR A 125 11.73 3.93 -8.48
C THR A 125 10.29 3.46 -8.67
N GLU A 126 10.08 2.35 -9.37
CA GLU A 126 8.77 1.75 -9.62
C GLU A 126 8.11 1.32 -8.31
N LEU A 127 8.87 0.69 -7.43
CA LEU A 127 8.40 0.18 -6.14
C LEU A 127 8.02 1.32 -5.18
N MET A 128 8.86 2.36 -5.09
CA MET A 128 8.56 3.54 -4.30
C MET A 128 7.37 4.33 -4.86
N THR A 129 7.28 4.47 -6.19
CA THR A 129 6.14 5.11 -6.86
C THR A 129 4.85 4.33 -6.59
N ARG A 130 4.91 3.00 -6.60
CA ARG A 130 3.75 2.17 -6.27
C ARG A 130 3.32 2.31 -4.81
N GLY A 131 4.28 2.37 -3.88
CA GLY A 131 4.02 2.64 -2.47
C GLY A 131 3.36 4.01 -2.23
N LEU A 132 3.81 5.06 -2.92
CA LEU A 132 3.14 6.38 -2.91
C LEU A 132 1.70 6.28 -3.41
N ALA A 133 1.51 5.64 -4.56
CA ALA A 133 0.21 5.51 -5.21
C ALA A 133 -0.78 4.70 -4.36
N TYR A 134 -0.32 3.67 -3.65
CA TYR A 134 -1.14 2.85 -2.76
C TYR A 134 -1.73 3.69 -1.60
N GLY A 135 -0.92 4.57 -0.99
CA GLY A 135 -1.42 5.54 -0.02
C GLY A 135 -2.39 6.53 -0.66
N GLN A 136 -2.06 7.06 -1.84
CA GLN A 136 -2.90 8.04 -2.54
C GLN A 136 -4.27 7.49 -2.95
N SER A 137 -4.35 6.18 -3.25
CA SER A 137 -5.60 5.46 -3.49
C SER A 137 -6.59 5.64 -2.34
N ARG A 138 -6.12 5.84 -1.10
CA ARG A 138 -7.00 6.05 0.05
C ARG A 138 -7.68 7.41 0.08
N VAL A 139 -7.07 8.44 -0.51
CA VAL A 139 -7.68 9.76 -0.69
C VAL A 139 -8.72 9.70 -1.82
N ILE A 140 -8.38 9.03 -2.92
CA ILE A 140 -9.27 8.82 -4.07
C ILE A 140 -10.51 8.04 -3.67
N CYS A 141 -10.34 7.03 -2.83
CA CYS A 141 -11.44 6.28 -2.24
C CYS A 141 -12.22 7.02 -1.16
N ASN A 142 -11.93 8.30 -0.90
CA ASN A 142 -12.60 9.13 0.11
C ASN A 142 -12.52 8.57 1.55
N ALA A 143 -11.58 7.64 1.80
CA ALA A 143 -11.49 6.89 3.05
C ALA A 143 -10.52 7.52 4.07
N HIS A 144 -9.56 8.31 3.57
CA HIS A 144 -8.57 9.03 4.37
C HIS A 144 -8.37 10.44 3.84
N TRP A 145 -8.03 11.36 4.73
CA TRP A 145 -7.54 12.68 4.38
C TRP A 145 -6.10 12.59 3.84
N GLN A 146 -5.68 13.59 3.06
CA GLN A 146 -4.30 13.65 2.57
C GLN A 146 -3.29 13.65 3.73
N SER A 147 -3.53 14.44 4.78
CA SER A 147 -2.67 14.47 5.96
C SER A 147 -2.62 13.13 6.73
N ASP A 148 -3.66 12.30 6.68
CA ASP A 148 -3.63 10.95 7.25
C ASP A 148 -2.67 10.04 6.48
N VAL A 149 -2.67 10.17 5.15
CA VAL A 149 -1.79 9.44 4.24
C VAL A 149 -0.35 9.87 4.46
N ASP A 150 -0.10 11.18 4.51
CA ASP A 150 1.23 11.74 4.74
C ASP A 150 1.81 11.28 6.08
N ALA A 151 1.01 11.32 7.16
CA ALA A 151 1.41 10.79 8.46
C ALA A 151 1.61 9.27 8.45
N GLY A 152 0.78 8.53 7.69
CA GLY A 152 0.95 7.09 7.48
C GLY A 152 2.30 6.75 6.86
N ARG A 153 2.79 7.54 5.89
CA ARG A 153 4.14 7.34 5.30
C ARG A 153 5.24 7.49 6.36
N ILE A 154 5.13 8.48 7.25
CA ILE A 154 6.08 8.66 8.36
C ILE A 154 6.08 7.43 9.27
N MET A 155 4.90 6.93 9.63
CA MET A 155 4.76 5.71 10.45
C MET A 155 5.40 4.49 9.76
N GLY A 156 5.12 4.27 8.47
CA GLY A 156 5.71 3.19 7.70
C GLY A 156 7.25 3.26 7.67
N ALA A 157 7.82 4.45 7.46
CA ALA A 157 9.27 4.64 7.47
C ALA A 157 9.90 4.36 8.83
N ALA A 158 9.29 4.84 9.92
CA ALA A 158 9.75 4.59 11.28
C ALA A 158 9.66 3.10 11.65
N THR A 159 8.61 2.40 11.20
CA THR A 159 8.49 0.95 11.35
C THR A 159 9.62 0.23 10.62
N VAL A 160 9.88 0.55 9.36
CA VAL A 160 10.97 -0.09 8.59
C VAL A 160 12.33 0.15 9.26
N ALA A 161 12.62 1.37 9.72
CA ALA A 161 13.85 1.65 10.48
C ALA A 161 13.97 0.77 11.74
N SER A 162 12.86 0.59 12.46
CA SER A 162 12.81 -0.26 13.66
C SER A 162 13.01 -1.74 13.32
N LEU A 163 12.38 -2.22 12.23
CA LEU A 163 12.51 -3.60 11.75
C LEU A 163 13.96 -3.98 11.43
N HIS A 164 14.77 -3.05 10.95
CA HIS A 164 16.19 -3.31 10.67
C HIS A 164 17.05 -3.61 11.91
N SER A 165 16.52 -3.37 13.13
CA SER A 165 17.15 -3.81 14.37
C SER A 165 16.77 -5.24 14.78
N ASN A 166 15.84 -5.88 14.07
CA ASN A 166 15.32 -7.21 14.38
C ASN A 166 16.02 -8.30 13.53
N PRO A 167 16.76 -9.25 14.14
CA PRO A 167 17.44 -10.32 13.42
C PRO A 167 16.52 -11.23 12.59
N ALA A 168 15.28 -11.45 13.03
CA ALA A 168 14.31 -12.26 12.29
C ALA A 168 13.90 -11.57 10.98
N PHE A 169 13.66 -10.26 11.03
CA PHE A 169 13.36 -9.47 9.83
C PHE A 169 14.54 -9.48 8.85
N LEU A 170 15.77 -9.28 9.33
CA LEU A 170 16.96 -9.32 8.47
C LEU A 170 17.13 -10.67 7.77
N LYS A 171 16.80 -11.78 8.46
CA LYS A 171 16.80 -13.12 7.88
C LYS A 171 15.73 -13.28 6.78
N ASP A 172 14.50 -12.85 7.05
CA ASP A 172 13.41 -12.92 6.06
C ASP A 172 13.72 -12.04 4.83
N LEU A 173 14.29 -10.86 5.05
CA LEU A 173 14.71 -9.94 4.00
C LEU A 173 15.82 -10.52 3.11
N ALA A 174 16.81 -11.18 3.71
CA ALA A 174 17.86 -11.87 2.96
C ALA A 174 17.27 -13.01 2.11
N ALA A 175 16.37 -13.82 2.67
CA ALA A 175 15.70 -14.89 1.93
C ALA A 175 14.85 -14.34 0.76
N ALA A 176 14.13 -13.23 0.97
CA ALA A 176 13.36 -12.57 -0.09
C ALA A 176 14.25 -12.03 -1.22
N LYS A 177 15.44 -11.49 -0.90
CA LYS A 177 16.44 -11.04 -1.90
C LYS A 177 16.91 -12.20 -2.77
N GLU A 178 17.29 -13.32 -2.16
CA GLU A 178 17.72 -14.52 -2.89
C GLU A 178 16.59 -15.08 -3.76
N GLU A 179 15.37 -15.14 -3.22
CA GLU A 179 14.17 -15.62 -3.92
C GLU A 179 13.84 -14.79 -5.16
N ILE A 180 13.84 -13.45 -5.05
CA ILE A 180 13.54 -12.58 -6.20
C ILE A 180 14.62 -12.67 -7.27
N GLN A 181 15.90 -12.77 -6.89
CA GLN A 181 16.97 -12.99 -7.87
C GLN A 181 16.81 -14.33 -8.60
N ALA A 182 16.43 -15.39 -7.90
CA ALA A 182 16.17 -16.69 -8.51
C ALA A 182 14.95 -16.65 -9.45
N ALA A 183 13.85 -16.02 -9.02
CA ALA A 183 12.64 -15.88 -9.80
C ALA A 183 12.86 -15.06 -11.09
N GLN A 184 13.66 -13.99 -11.03
CA GLN A 184 14.03 -13.20 -12.21
C GLN A 184 14.88 -14.02 -13.20
N LYS A 185 15.85 -14.80 -12.71
CA LYS A 185 16.66 -15.71 -13.55
C LYS A 185 15.82 -16.80 -14.21
N ALA A 186 14.75 -17.25 -13.54
CA ALA A 186 13.79 -18.20 -14.08
C ALA A 186 12.79 -17.60 -15.08
N GLY A 187 12.82 -16.28 -15.29
CA GLY A 187 11.90 -15.59 -16.19
C GLY A 187 10.47 -15.46 -15.65
N ASN A 188 10.29 -15.51 -14.32
CA ASN A 188 8.98 -15.32 -13.72
C ASN A 188 8.51 -13.87 -13.92
N THR A 189 7.38 -13.68 -14.58
CA THR A 189 6.77 -12.36 -14.83
C THR A 189 5.47 -12.19 -14.04
N PRO A 190 5.03 -10.94 -13.77
CA PRO A 190 3.71 -10.68 -13.21
C PRO A 190 2.59 -11.26 -14.08
N THR A 191 1.51 -11.70 -13.43
CA THR A 191 0.28 -12.18 -14.08
C THR A 191 -0.79 -11.09 -14.18
N GLU A 192 -0.59 -10.00 -13.45
CA GLU A 192 -1.42 -8.81 -13.45
C GLU A 192 -1.29 -8.03 -14.77
N ASN A 193 -2.32 -7.27 -15.12
CA ASN A 193 -2.29 -6.42 -16.32
C ASN A 193 -1.51 -5.12 -16.06
N CYS A 194 -0.18 -5.19 -16.14
CA CYS A 194 0.69 -4.06 -15.83
C CYS A 194 0.53 -2.87 -16.78
N ALA A 195 0.08 -3.10 -18.02
CA ALA A 195 -0.23 -2.01 -18.95
C ALA A 195 -1.46 -1.21 -18.48
N ALA A 196 -2.52 -1.90 -18.06
CA ALA A 196 -3.71 -1.25 -17.50
C ALA A 196 -3.42 -0.55 -16.16
N GLU A 197 -2.60 -1.15 -15.29
CA GLU A 197 -2.14 -0.49 -14.06
C GLU A 197 -1.37 0.80 -14.38
N GLY A 198 -0.45 0.76 -15.35
CA GLY A 198 0.31 1.93 -15.78
C GLY A 198 -0.59 3.06 -16.28
N VAL A 199 -1.60 2.74 -17.10
CA VAL A 199 -2.60 3.73 -17.55
C VAL A 199 -3.33 4.33 -16.35
N ALA A 200 -3.82 3.51 -15.43
CA ALA A 200 -4.53 3.99 -14.24
C ALA A 200 -3.65 4.91 -13.38
N LEU A 201 -2.38 4.55 -13.14
CA LEU A 201 -1.44 5.34 -12.35
C LEU A 201 -1.12 6.71 -12.98
N SER A 202 -1.03 6.77 -14.31
CA SER A 202 -0.71 8.02 -15.04
C SER A 202 -1.75 9.14 -14.82
N LEU A 203 -3.02 8.78 -14.54
CA LEU A 203 -4.11 9.75 -14.29
C LEU A 203 -3.93 10.60 -13.03
N THR A 204 -2.93 10.29 -12.20
CA THR A 204 -2.59 11.04 -10.98
C THR A 204 -1.15 11.58 -10.96
N GLN A 205 -0.40 11.39 -12.04
CA GLN A 205 1.01 11.79 -12.15
C GLN A 205 1.20 13.11 -12.93
N HIS A 206 0.13 13.91 -13.06
CA HIS A 206 0.11 15.20 -13.73
C HIS A 206 -0.12 16.34 -12.75
#